data_AF-A0A0T9NUG7-F1
#
_entry.id   AF-A0A0T9NUG7-F1
#
_cell.length_a   1.000
_cell.length_b   1.000
_cell.length_c   1.000
_cell.angle_alpha   90.00
_cell.angle_beta   90.00
_cell.angle_gamma   90.00
#
_symmetry.space_group_name_H-M   'P 1'
#
loop_
_entity.id
_entity.type
_entity.pdbx_description
1 polymer ?
#
loop_
_entity_poly.entity_id
_entity_poly.type
_entity_poly.pdbx_seq_one_letter_code
_entity_poly.pdbx_strand_id
1 'polypeptide(L)'
;MSHFLKGLSADKFNQKYPVGSCFHYFSIKGIPDSVEVVTRTEAWALGHGDVVVSVNGRAGGLHIEHMKPIAIADIPQQKNEELSKPVAWTDIQELADMKSGTYGNIFNSNYINTSDGQWMPLYSQEYVSTLITQLEAANEALKGDQVPVAVLYRTGEVFSRAECADDRTFAVCCKVETPLFTASQKPVVRQHHADWSDATFGNVGPVGPLKHLSKEALEAAASPGDLSEWADMQFLFWDAQRRAGITDAQIEQAMIDKLEINKSRVWPEPKDGEPREHIKAGFPVEGEIK
;
A
#
# COMPACT_ATOMS: atom_id res chain seq x y z
N MET A 1 -15.65 -3.09 23.84
CA MET A 1 -16.27 -4.43 23.66
C MET A 1 -15.81 -4.97 22.31
N SER A 2 -15.32 -6.20 22.26
CA SER A 2 -14.54 -6.76 21.15
C SER A 2 -15.44 -7.14 19.95
N HIS A 3 -15.58 -6.25 18.97
CA HIS A 3 -16.39 -6.46 17.76
C HIS A 3 -15.75 -7.42 16.72
N PHE A 4 -15.27 -8.58 17.17
CA PHE A 4 -14.97 -9.69 16.27
C PHE A 4 -16.26 -10.44 15.93
N LEU A 5 -16.38 -10.88 14.68
CA LEU A 5 -17.56 -11.58 14.15
C LEU A 5 -17.62 -13.04 14.65
N LYS A 6 -17.92 -13.25 15.94
CA LYS A 6 -17.99 -14.59 16.55
C LYS A 6 -19.36 -15.26 16.32
N GLY A 7 -19.34 -16.55 16.00
CA GLY A 7 -20.55 -17.39 15.96
C GLY A 7 -21.58 -17.03 14.87
N LEU A 8 -21.16 -16.37 13.79
CA LEU A 8 -22.02 -16.06 12.65
C LEU A 8 -22.02 -17.23 11.65
N SER A 9 -23.20 -17.65 11.20
CA SER A 9 -23.33 -18.60 10.08
C SER A 9 -23.04 -17.90 8.75
N ALA A 10 -22.65 -18.67 7.73
CA ALA A 10 -22.41 -18.16 6.38
C ALA A 10 -23.59 -17.33 5.84
N ASP A 11 -24.82 -17.85 5.96
CA ASP A 11 -26.03 -17.14 5.49
C ASP A 11 -26.26 -15.80 6.20
N LYS A 12 -26.03 -15.75 7.52
CA LYS A 12 -26.20 -14.52 8.30
C LYS A 12 -25.08 -13.52 8.02
N PHE A 13 -23.88 -14.01 7.73
CA PHE A 13 -22.76 -13.17 7.29
C PHE A 13 -23.08 -12.55 5.93
N ASN A 14 -23.49 -13.34 4.94
CA ASN A 14 -23.80 -12.87 3.58
C ASN A 14 -24.99 -11.91 3.56
N GLN A 15 -26.01 -12.14 4.39
CA GLN A 15 -27.14 -11.22 4.53
C GLN A 15 -26.73 -9.85 5.09
N LYS A 16 -25.73 -9.83 5.99
CA LYS A 16 -25.29 -8.61 6.67
C LYS A 16 -24.16 -7.88 5.92
N TYR A 17 -23.35 -8.63 5.18
CA TYR A 17 -22.15 -8.16 4.49
C TYR A 17 -22.12 -8.74 3.08
N PRO A 18 -22.65 -8.02 2.07
CA PRO A 18 -22.57 -8.46 0.68
C PRO A 18 -21.12 -8.47 0.20
N VAL A 19 -20.88 -9.22 -0.88
CA VAL A 19 -19.58 -9.27 -1.57
C VAL A 19 -19.14 -7.85 -1.94
N GLY A 20 -17.92 -7.46 -1.56
CA GLY A 20 -17.41 -6.09 -1.68
C GLY A 20 -17.28 -5.35 -0.34
N SER A 21 -17.78 -5.93 0.75
CA SER A 21 -17.64 -5.35 2.10
C SER A 21 -16.17 -5.33 2.58
N CYS A 22 -15.77 -4.24 3.24
CA CYS A 22 -14.43 -4.00 3.77
C CYS A 22 -14.29 -4.38 5.26
N PHE A 23 -13.16 -4.99 5.61
CA PHE A 23 -12.87 -5.45 6.96
C PHE A 23 -11.40 -5.26 7.33
N HIS A 24 -11.13 -5.08 8.63
CA HIS A 24 -9.79 -5.31 9.18
C HIS A 24 -9.64 -6.79 9.52
N TYR A 25 -8.68 -7.46 8.88
CA TYR A 25 -8.31 -8.85 9.17
C TYR A 25 -7.10 -8.92 10.10
N PHE A 26 -7.20 -9.73 11.14
CA PHE A 26 -6.17 -9.96 12.14
C PHE A 26 -5.62 -11.38 11.99
N SER A 27 -4.36 -11.52 11.57
CA SER A 27 -3.73 -12.85 11.42
C SER A 27 -3.68 -13.62 12.73
N ILE A 28 -3.49 -12.92 13.86
CA ILE A 28 -3.50 -13.47 15.21
C ILE A 28 -4.48 -12.64 16.06
N LYS A 29 -5.49 -13.31 16.65
CA LYS A 29 -6.45 -12.65 17.56
C LYS A 29 -5.70 -12.08 18.78
N GLY A 30 -5.68 -10.75 18.92
CA GLY A 30 -5.09 -10.06 20.08
C GLY A 30 -3.82 -9.26 19.80
N ILE A 31 -3.24 -9.38 18.59
CA ILE A 31 -2.14 -8.52 18.12
C ILE A 31 -2.76 -7.34 17.32
N PRO A 32 -2.30 -6.09 17.51
CA PRO A 32 -2.89 -4.92 16.85
C PRO A 32 -2.62 -4.83 15.34
N ASP A 33 -1.76 -5.68 14.78
CA ASP A 33 -1.48 -5.72 13.34
C ASP A 33 -2.69 -6.26 12.56
N SER A 34 -3.34 -5.36 11.83
CA SER A 34 -4.48 -5.66 10.97
C SER A 34 -4.22 -5.26 9.53
N VAL A 35 -4.77 -6.01 8.59
CA VAL A 35 -4.71 -5.71 7.17
C VAL A 35 -6.13 -5.45 6.66
N GLU A 36 -6.32 -4.36 5.93
CA GLU A 36 -7.59 -4.08 5.27
C GLU A 36 -7.81 -5.07 4.13
N VAL A 37 -8.97 -5.71 4.13
CA VAL A 37 -9.33 -6.72 3.15
C VAL A 37 -10.75 -6.48 2.66
N VAL A 38 -10.95 -6.73 1.37
CA VAL A 38 -12.26 -6.61 0.70
C VAL A 38 -12.72 -8.00 0.29
N THR A 39 -13.95 -8.36 0.66
CA THR A 39 -14.55 -9.65 0.30
C THR A 39 -14.78 -9.75 -1.21
N ARG A 40 -14.45 -10.89 -1.81
CA ARG A 40 -14.62 -11.14 -3.26
C ARG A 40 -15.58 -12.28 -3.58
N THR A 41 -15.99 -13.04 -2.57
CA THR A 41 -17.00 -14.10 -2.67
C THR A 41 -17.97 -14.01 -1.51
N GLU A 42 -19.08 -14.71 -1.64
CA GLU A 42 -19.91 -15.09 -0.49
C GLU A 42 -19.09 -15.95 0.48
N ALA A 43 -19.40 -15.86 1.77
CA ALA A 43 -18.84 -16.72 2.79
C ALA A 43 -19.45 -18.12 2.70
N TRP A 44 -18.67 -19.14 3.03
CA TRP A 44 -19.11 -20.54 3.07
C TRP A 44 -18.62 -21.23 4.34
N ALA A 45 -19.34 -22.27 4.75
CA ALA A 45 -18.96 -23.10 5.89
C ALA A 45 -18.05 -24.25 5.42
N LEU A 46 -16.96 -24.49 6.16
CA LEU A 46 -16.12 -25.67 6.03
C LEU A 46 -16.80 -26.87 6.69
N GLY A 47 -16.38 -28.09 6.35
CA GLY A 47 -17.00 -29.32 6.86
C GLY A 47 -16.97 -29.49 8.38
N HIS A 48 -16.13 -28.72 9.09
CA HIS A 48 -16.03 -28.67 10.55
C HIS A 48 -16.80 -27.50 11.19
N GLY A 49 -17.59 -26.74 10.42
CA GLY A 49 -18.48 -25.68 10.91
C GLY A 49 -17.90 -24.27 10.93
N ASP A 50 -16.60 -24.11 10.64
CA ASP A 50 -15.97 -22.79 10.54
C ASP A 50 -16.40 -22.06 9.28
N VAL A 51 -16.63 -20.76 9.40
CA VAL A 51 -17.07 -19.94 8.27
C VAL A 51 -15.90 -19.13 7.74
N VAL A 52 -15.68 -19.24 6.44
CA VAL A 52 -14.58 -18.57 5.74
C VAL A 52 -15.09 -17.75 4.56
N VAL A 53 -14.34 -16.71 4.19
CA VAL A 53 -14.62 -15.84 3.05
C VAL A 53 -13.35 -15.53 2.28
N SER A 54 -13.40 -15.52 0.95
CA SER A 54 -12.25 -15.10 0.14
C SER A 54 -12.18 -13.58 0.02
N VAL A 55 -10.96 -13.05 0.01
CA VAL A 55 -10.70 -11.60 -0.09
C VAL A 55 -9.71 -11.27 -1.20
N ASN A 56 -9.72 -10.03 -1.68
CA ASN A 56 -8.78 -9.57 -2.69
C ASN A 56 -7.33 -9.63 -2.20
N GLY A 57 -6.41 -10.00 -3.10
CA GLY A 57 -4.98 -10.06 -2.83
C GLY A 57 -4.51 -11.23 -1.95
N ARG A 58 -5.39 -12.17 -1.56
CA ARG A 58 -5.00 -13.37 -0.79
C ARG A 58 -5.55 -14.65 -1.39
N ALA A 59 -4.76 -15.71 -1.28
CA ALA A 59 -5.16 -17.07 -1.63
C ALA A 59 -5.89 -17.73 -0.45
N GLY A 60 -6.91 -18.53 -0.75
CA GLY A 60 -7.71 -19.25 0.25
C GLY A 60 -8.88 -18.45 0.85
N GLY A 61 -9.52 -19.06 1.85
CA GLY A 61 -10.59 -18.46 2.65
C GLY A 61 -10.06 -17.97 3.99
N LEU A 62 -10.44 -16.75 4.38
CA LEU A 62 -10.13 -16.19 5.69
C LEU A 62 -11.25 -16.48 6.67
N HIS A 63 -10.89 -16.82 7.90
CA HIS A 63 -11.84 -17.09 8.96
C HIS A 63 -12.54 -15.81 9.41
N ILE A 64 -13.88 -15.77 9.35
CA ILE A 64 -14.64 -14.53 9.60
C ILE A 64 -14.45 -14.00 11.02
N GLU A 65 -14.15 -14.86 12.00
CA GLU A 65 -13.93 -14.43 13.39
C GLU A 65 -12.64 -13.63 13.59
N HIS A 66 -11.76 -13.61 12.58
CA HIS A 66 -10.54 -12.80 12.57
C HIS A 66 -10.79 -11.43 11.93
N MET A 67 -12.03 -11.12 11.56
CA MET A 67 -12.39 -9.90 10.83
C MET A 67 -13.19 -8.96 11.74
N LYS A 68 -12.91 -7.66 11.59
CA LYS A 68 -13.73 -6.58 12.16
C LYS A 68 -14.31 -5.73 11.02
N PRO A 69 -15.63 -5.47 11.03
CA PRO A 69 -16.23 -4.61 10.01
C PRO A 69 -15.72 -3.19 10.16
N ILE A 70 -15.38 -2.55 9.03
CA ILE A 70 -15.11 -1.13 8.98
C ILE A 70 -16.48 -0.45 8.85
N ALA A 71 -16.85 0.41 9.79
CA ALA A 71 -18.11 1.13 9.73
C ALA A 71 -18.05 2.07 8.53
N ILE A 72 -18.87 1.78 7.52
CA ILE A 72 -19.06 2.61 6.32
C ILE A 72 -19.97 3.77 6.74
N ALA A 73 -19.46 4.68 7.55
CA ALA A 73 -19.98 6.02 7.67
C ALA A 73 -18.92 6.93 7.06
N ASP A 74 -19.31 7.72 6.06
CA ASP A 74 -18.50 8.78 5.42
C ASP A 74 -17.72 8.44 4.14
N ILE A 75 -18.19 7.48 3.33
CA ILE A 75 -17.86 7.47 1.89
C ILE A 75 -19.15 7.43 1.07
N PRO A 76 -19.39 8.36 0.13
CA PRO A 76 -20.59 8.37 -0.71
C PRO A 76 -20.53 7.25 -1.76
N GLN A 77 -20.73 6.00 -1.34
CA GLN A 77 -20.67 4.80 -2.19
C GLN A 77 -22.06 4.30 -2.66
N GLN A 78 -23.13 4.64 -1.95
CA GLN A 78 -24.48 4.12 -2.21
C GLN A 78 -25.00 4.40 -3.63
N LYS A 79 -24.60 5.54 -4.23
CA LYS A 79 -25.00 5.88 -5.61
C LYS A 79 -24.24 5.06 -6.67
N ASN A 80 -22.98 4.71 -6.40
CA ASN A 80 -22.12 4.04 -7.38
C ASN A 80 -22.47 2.54 -7.50
N GLU A 81 -22.93 1.93 -6.41
CA GLU A 81 -23.34 0.52 -6.34
C GLU A 81 -24.66 0.24 -7.09
N GLU A 82 -25.58 1.19 -7.11
CA GLU A 82 -26.78 1.10 -7.95
C GLU A 82 -26.47 1.36 -9.43
N LEU A 83 -25.58 2.31 -9.71
CA LEU A 83 -25.17 2.68 -11.07
C LEU A 83 -24.30 1.62 -11.75
N SER A 84 -23.59 0.79 -10.97
CA SER A 84 -22.74 -0.30 -11.47
C SER A 84 -23.53 -1.53 -11.94
N LYS A 85 -24.84 -1.59 -11.69
CA LYS A 85 -25.69 -2.67 -12.20
C LYS A 85 -25.72 -2.61 -13.73
N PRO A 86 -25.43 -3.71 -14.42
CA PRO A 86 -25.40 -3.71 -15.87
C PRO A 86 -26.82 -3.50 -16.42
N VAL A 87 -26.95 -2.61 -17.40
CA VAL A 87 -28.22 -2.30 -18.08
C VAL A 87 -28.47 -3.19 -19.30
N ALA A 88 -27.48 -4.00 -19.67
CA ALA A 88 -27.55 -5.10 -20.64
C ALA A 88 -27.00 -6.40 -20.01
N TRP A 89 -27.09 -7.53 -20.71
CA TRP A 89 -26.56 -8.80 -20.21
C TRP A 89 -25.03 -8.84 -20.23
N THR A 90 -24.44 -9.45 -19.21
CA THR A 90 -23.03 -9.86 -19.20
C THR A 90 -22.86 -11.21 -19.90
N ASP A 91 -21.64 -11.51 -20.39
CA ASP A 91 -21.30 -12.79 -21.01
C ASP A 91 -21.72 -14.02 -20.16
N ILE A 92 -21.67 -13.88 -18.83
CA ILE A 92 -22.06 -14.94 -17.88
C ILE A 92 -23.58 -15.16 -17.87
N GLN A 93 -24.36 -14.08 -17.94
CA GLN A 93 -25.83 -14.14 -17.95
C GLN A 93 -26.35 -14.64 -19.31
N GLU A 94 -25.72 -14.23 -20.41
CA GLU A 94 -26.02 -14.76 -21.75
C GLU A 94 -25.80 -16.28 -21.82
N LEU A 95 -24.67 -16.77 -21.29
CA LEU A 95 -24.36 -18.20 -21.23
C LEU A 95 -25.30 -18.98 -20.31
N ALA A 96 -25.83 -18.36 -19.26
CA ALA A 96 -26.80 -18.99 -18.36
C ALA A 96 -28.18 -19.16 -19.02
N ASP A 97 -28.65 -18.11 -19.70
CA ASP A 97 -29.94 -18.13 -20.38
C ASP A 97 -29.93 -19.05 -21.61
N MET A 98 -28.84 -19.07 -22.39
CA MET A 98 -28.64 -20.04 -23.48
C MET A 98 -28.73 -21.50 -22.99
N LYS A 99 -28.24 -21.79 -21.79
CA LYS A 99 -28.30 -23.13 -21.20
C LYS A 99 -29.68 -23.47 -20.64
N SER A 100 -30.53 -22.49 -20.38
CA SER A 100 -31.87 -22.68 -19.82
C SER A 100 -32.94 -23.06 -20.86
N GLY A 101 -32.58 -23.07 -22.16
CA GLY A 101 -33.47 -23.51 -23.24
C GLY A 101 -34.57 -22.49 -23.60
N THR A 102 -34.54 -21.28 -23.04
CA THR A 102 -35.33 -20.14 -23.52
C THR A 102 -34.76 -19.66 -24.84
N TYR A 103 -35.59 -19.61 -25.88
CA TYR A 103 -35.21 -19.07 -27.17
C TYR A 103 -34.85 -17.58 -26.99
N GLY A 104 -33.57 -17.29 -27.17
CA GLY A 104 -32.93 -16.03 -26.83
C GLY A 104 -33.50 -14.86 -27.60
N ASN A 105 -34.12 -13.95 -26.87
CA ASN A 105 -34.06 -12.54 -27.24
C ASN A 105 -32.73 -12.03 -26.66
N ILE A 106 -31.81 -11.60 -27.52
CA ILE A 106 -30.44 -11.15 -27.21
C ILE A 106 -30.42 -9.90 -26.28
N PHE A 107 -31.59 -9.42 -25.85
CA PHE A 107 -31.77 -8.20 -25.09
C PHE A 107 -32.82 -8.41 -23.98
N ASN A 108 -32.56 -7.82 -22.81
CA ASN A 108 -33.52 -7.79 -21.71
C ASN A 108 -34.79 -7.04 -22.16
N SER A 109 -35.93 -7.75 -22.20
CA SER A 109 -37.23 -7.22 -22.68
C SER A 109 -37.68 -5.90 -22.07
N ASN A 110 -37.26 -5.59 -20.84
CA ASN A 110 -37.61 -4.34 -20.15
C ASN A 110 -36.81 -3.11 -20.65
N TYR A 111 -35.74 -3.34 -21.43
CA TYR A 111 -34.85 -2.31 -21.95
C TYR A 111 -34.73 -2.35 -23.49
N ILE A 112 -35.60 -3.13 -24.16
CA ILE A 112 -35.65 -3.15 -25.63
C ILE A 112 -36.32 -1.86 -26.09
N ASN A 113 -35.55 -0.95 -26.67
CA ASN A 113 -36.12 0.06 -27.55
C ASN A 113 -36.47 -0.59 -28.90
N THR A 114 -37.73 -0.99 -29.06
CA THR A 114 -38.22 -1.70 -30.25
C THR A 114 -38.31 -0.83 -31.51
N SER A 115 -38.07 0.49 -31.43
CA SER A 115 -38.23 1.36 -32.60
C SER A 115 -36.99 1.44 -33.49
N ASP A 116 -35.75 1.39 -32.95
CA ASP A 116 -34.60 1.92 -33.70
C ASP A 116 -33.29 1.11 -33.68
N GLY A 117 -33.25 -0.12 -33.15
CA GLY A 117 -32.09 -1.02 -33.30
C GLY A 117 -30.75 -0.48 -32.75
N GLN A 118 -30.79 0.46 -31.81
CA GLN A 118 -29.59 1.09 -31.24
C GLN A 118 -28.91 0.19 -30.21
N TRP A 119 -27.58 0.19 -30.23
CA TRP A 119 -26.72 -0.47 -29.26
C TRP A 119 -26.82 0.22 -27.89
N MET A 120 -27.18 -0.52 -26.85
CA MET A 120 -27.12 -0.03 -25.46
C MET A 120 -25.80 -0.44 -24.81
N PRO A 121 -25.09 0.48 -24.12
CA PRO A 121 -23.86 0.16 -23.40
C PRO A 121 -24.14 -0.79 -22.23
N LEU A 122 -23.18 -1.65 -21.87
CA LEU A 122 -23.33 -2.63 -20.79
C LEU A 122 -23.63 -1.97 -19.42
N TYR A 123 -23.12 -0.76 -19.20
CA TYR A 123 -23.33 0.04 -17.98
C TYR A 123 -23.98 1.38 -18.29
N SER A 124 -24.59 2.00 -17.28
CA SER A 124 -25.21 3.32 -17.41
C SER A 124 -24.18 4.41 -17.78
N GLN A 125 -24.59 5.42 -18.55
CA GLN A 125 -23.72 6.55 -18.92
C GLN A 125 -23.23 7.34 -17.70
N GLU A 126 -24.07 7.45 -16.67
CA GLU A 126 -23.68 8.08 -15.40
C GLU A 126 -22.56 7.29 -14.71
N TYR A 127 -22.65 5.96 -14.66
CA TYR A 127 -21.59 5.11 -14.11
C TYR A 127 -20.26 5.29 -14.86
N VAL A 128 -20.31 5.22 -16.19
CA VAL A 128 -19.12 5.41 -17.04
C VAL A 128 -18.50 6.79 -16.80
N SER A 129 -19.32 7.84 -16.76
CA SER A 129 -18.85 9.19 -16.43
C SER A 129 -18.18 9.26 -15.07
N THR A 130 -18.75 8.65 -14.04
CA THR A 130 -18.17 8.66 -12.69
C THR A 130 -16.83 7.92 -12.61
N LEU A 131 -16.70 6.79 -13.32
CA LEU A 131 -15.44 6.04 -13.39
C LEU A 131 -14.36 6.84 -14.12
N ILE A 132 -14.70 7.50 -15.23
CA ILE A 132 -13.76 8.37 -15.95
C ILE A 132 -13.26 9.49 -15.03
N THR A 133 -14.16 10.18 -14.32
CA THR A 133 -13.78 11.24 -13.38
C THR A 133 -12.89 10.73 -12.25
N GLN A 134 -13.17 9.53 -11.70
CA GLN A 134 -12.32 8.92 -10.68
C GLN A 134 -10.93 8.57 -11.22
N LEU A 135 -10.85 8.04 -12.44
CA LEU A 135 -9.61 7.69 -13.10
C LEU A 135 -8.77 8.94 -13.42
N GLU A 136 -9.42 10.00 -13.89
CA GLU A 136 -8.79 11.31 -14.12
C GLU A 136 -8.24 11.90 -12.82
N ALA A 137 -9.03 11.91 -11.74
CA ALA A 137 -8.59 12.40 -10.44
C ALA A 137 -7.42 11.58 -9.86
N ALA A 138 -7.45 10.26 -9.99
CA ALA A 138 -6.34 9.40 -9.58
C ALA A 138 -5.08 9.64 -10.41
N ASN A 139 -5.23 9.86 -11.72
CA ASN A 139 -4.12 10.21 -12.61
C ASN A 139 -3.52 11.58 -12.24
N GLU A 140 -4.35 12.58 -11.94
CA GLU A 140 -3.86 13.89 -11.48
C GLU A 140 -3.14 13.79 -10.13
N ALA A 141 -3.66 13.00 -9.19
CA ALA A 141 -2.99 12.74 -7.90
C ALA A 141 -1.63 12.04 -8.07
N LEU A 142 -1.50 11.15 -9.06
CA LEU A 142 -0.25 10.46 -9.37
C LEU A 142 0.77 11.35 -10.10
N LYS A 143 0.31 12.31 -10.92
CA LYS A 143 1.21 13.24 -11.63
C LYS A 143 1.96 14.19 -10.69
N GLY A 144 1.42 14.48 -9.49
CA GLY A 144 2.06 15.40 -8.54
C GLY A 144 2.44 16.76 -9.17
N ASP A 145 3.44 17.45 -8.60
CA ASP A 145 4.02 18.69 -9.19
C ASP A 145 4.95 18.41 -10.39
N GLN A 146 4.91 17.21 -10.99
CA GLN A 146 5.87 16.81 -12.00
C GLN A 146 5.54 17.47 -13.34
N VAL A 147 6.49 18.25 -13.86
CA VAL A 147 6.38 18.87 -15.18
C VAL A 147 6.72 17.81 -16.25
N PRO A 148 5.87 17.63 -17.28
CA PRO A 148 6.17 16.73 -18.38
C PRO A 148 7.42 17.18 -19.13
N VAL A 149 8.30 16.24 -19.45
CA VAL A 149 9.60 16.49 -20.11
C VAL A 149 9.68 15.92 -21.52
N ALA A 150 8.80 15.00 -21.88
CA ALA A 150 8.69 14.47 -23.22
C ALA A 150 7.25 14.00 -23.50
N VAL A 151 6.95 13.69 -24.76
CA VAL A 151 5.73 13.04 -25.21
C VAL A 151 6.08 11.77 -25.99
N LEU A 152 5.35 10.69 -25.75
CA LEU A 152 5.41 9.45 -26.50
C LEU A 152 4.23 9.43 -27.47
N TYR A 153 4.54 9.45 -28.76
CA TYR A 153 3.55 9.30 -29.83
C TYR A 153 3.08 7.85 -29.94
N ARG A 154 1.87 7.66 -30.47
CA ARG A 154 1.34 6.32 -30.79
C ARG A 154 2.22 5.51 -31.75
N THR A 155 3.05 6.17 -32.56
CA THR A 155 4.05 5.55 -33.43
C THR A 155 5.22 4.92 -32.68
N GLY A 156 5.36 5.20 -31.37
CA GLY A 156 6.48 4.78 -30.53
C GLY A 156 7.62 5.81 -30.47
N GLU A 157 7.52 6.92 -31.21
CA GLU A 157 8.51 7.99 -31.21
C GLU A 157 8.40 8.85 -29.94
N VAL A 158 9.54 9.20 -29.36
CA VAL A 158 9.62 10.07 -28.19
C VAL A 158 10.14 11.43 -28.62
N PHE A 159 9.41 12.49 -28.29
CA PHE A 159 9.83 13.87 -28.48
C PHE A 159 9.96 14.55 -27.13
N SER A 160 11.15 15.03 -26.82
CA SER A 160 11.41 15.84 -25.64
C SER A 160 10.83 17.24 -25.78
N ARG A 161 10.63 17.90 -24.64
CA ARG A 161 10.21 19.30 -24.59
C ARG A 161 11.18 20.23 -25.33
N ALA A 162 12.48 19.91 -25.31
CA ALA A 162 13.51 20.68 -26.01
C ALA A 162 13.46 20.55 -27.54
N GLU A 163 12.86 19.47 -28.05
CA GLU A 163 12.66 19.24 -29.48
C GLU A 163 11.35 19.85 -30.00
N CYS A 164 10.48 20.35 -29.11
CA CYS A 164 9.29 21.08 -29.50
C CYS A 164 9.60 22.52 -29.93
N ALA A 165 8.87 23.00 -30.93
CA ALA A 165 9.03 24.35 -31.47
C ALA A 165 8.83 25.45 -30.41
N ASP A 166 7.90 25.23 -29.49
CA ASP A 166 7.60 26.13 -28.38
C ASP A 166 6.79 25.38 -27.28
N ASP A 167 6.73 25.99 -26.10
CA ASP A 167 6.03 25.43 -24.93
C ASP A 167 4.52 25.26 -25.14
N ARG A 168 3.90 26.10 -25.97
CA ARG A 168 2.45 26.00 -26.27
C ARG A 168 2.19 24.80 -27.16
N THR A 169 3.06 24.56 -28.15
CA THR A 169 3.03 23.36 -29.00
C THR A 169 3.24 22.11 -28.15
N PHE A 170 4.23 22.12 -27.25
CA PHE A 170 4.47 21.00 -26.34
C PHE A 170 3.26 20.73 -25.42
N ALA A 171 2.62 21.78 -24.90
CA ALA A 171 1.42 21.65 -24.06
C ALA A 171 0.21 21.08 -24.83
N VAL A 172 0.09 21.37 -26.13
CA VAL A 172 -0.92 20.72 -26.99
C VAL A 172 -0.56 19.25 -27.20
N CYS A 173 0.69 18.92 -27.51
CA CYS A 173 1.16 17.54 -27.65
C CYS A 173 0.90 16.73 -26.37
N CYS A 174 1.15 17.29 -25.18
CA CYS A 174 0.88 16.63 -23.89
C CYS A 174 -0.61 16.32 -23.64
N LYS A 175 -1.53 16.99 -24.34
CA LYS A 175 -2.98 16.74 -24.25
C LYS A 175 -3.47 15.70 -25.24
N VAL A 176 -2.73 15.50 -26.33
CA VAL A 176 -3.11 14.61 -27.44
C VAL A 176 -2.39 13.27 -27.34
N GLU A 177 -1.14 13.28 -26.91
CA GLU A 177 -0.24 12.12 -26.81
C GLU A 177 0.09 11.79 -25.36
N THR A 178 0.85 10.71 -25.13
CA THR A 178 1.18 10.28 -23.76
C THR A 178 2.33 11.12 -23.20
N PRO A 179 2.11 11.99 -22.19
CA PRO A 179 3.19 12.74 -21.58
C PRO A 179 4.09 11.83 -20.74
N LEU A 180 5.39 12.04 -20.86
CA LEU A 180 6.43 11.42 -20.04
C LEU A 180 6.92 12.45 -19.03
N PHE A 181 6.95 12.04 -17.77
CA PHE A 181 7.40 12.85 -16.65
C PHE A 181 8.81 12.41 -16.24
N THR A 182 9.60 13.34 -15.70
CA THR A 182 10.82 12.92 -14.99
C THR A 182 10.39 12.05 -13.82
N ALA A 183 11.13 10.96 -13.56
CA ALA A 183 10.96 10.26 -12.28
C ALA A 183 11.10 11.29 -11.16
N SER A 184 10.24 11.22 -10.13
CA SER A 184 10.36 12.07 -8.95
C SER A 184 11.78 11.93 -8.45
N GLN A 185 12.60 12.96 -8.65
CA GLN A 185 13.96 13.00 -8.14
C GLN A 185 13.82 13.10 -6.63
N LYS A 186 13.63 11.97 -5.96
CA LYS A 186 13.87 11.87 -4.53
C LYS A 186 15.27 12.47 -4.35
N PRO A 187 15.43 13.49 -3.50
CA PRO A 187 16.72 14.13 -3.37
C PRO A 187 17.74 13.05 -3.05
N VAL A 188 18.79 12.95 -3.87
CA VAL A 188 19.84 11.92 -3.74
C VAL A 188 20.79 12.33 -2.60
N VAL A 189 20.20 12.64 -1.44
CA VAL A 189 20.84 13.23 -0.26
C VAL A 189 22.06 12.41 0.14
N ARG A 190 21.93 11.08 0.11
CA ARG A 190 23.02 10.16 0.47
C ARG A 190 24.21 10.22 -0.49
N GLN A 191 23.97 10.35 -1.80
CA GLN A 191 25.07 10.46 -2.77
C GLN A 191 25.73 11.83 -2.68
N HIS A 192 24.94 12.90 -2.63
CA HIS A 192 25.49 14.26 -2.49
C HIS A 192 26.29 14.42 -1.20
N HIS A 193 25.82 13.82 -0.11
CA HIS A 193 26.56 13.78 1.15
C HIS A 193 27.88 13.02 1.00
N ALA A 194 27.88 11.87 0.34
CA ALA A 194 29.11 11.10 0.09
C ALA A 194 30.12 11.90 -0.75
N ASP A 195 29.66 12.53 -1.84
CA ASP A 195 30.52 13.34 -2.72
C ASP A 195 31.11 14.54 -1.98
N TRP A 196 30.30 15.23 -1.18
CA TRP A 196 30.77 16.35 -0.35
C TRP A 196 31.74 15.89 0.75
N SER A 197 31.46 14.76 1.41
CA SER A 197 32.32 14.17 2.45
C SER A 197 33.68 13.77 1.87
N ASP A 198 33.71 13.16 0.69
CA ASP A 198 34.95 12.80 0.00
C ASP A 198 35.74 14.04 -0.43
N ALA A 199 35.07 15.07 -0.94
CA ALA A 199 35.72 16.33 -1.32
C ALA A 199 36.30 17.09 -0.11
N THR A 200 35.63 17.04 1.04
CA THR A 200 35.98 17.82 2.23
C THR A 200 37.02 17.11 3.10
N PHE A 201 36.83 15.82 3.34
CA PHE A 201 37.62 15.04 4.30
C PHE A 201 38.59 14.06 3.64
N GLY A 202 38.42 13.76 2.34
CA GLY A 202 39.26 12.82 1.61
C GLY A 202 39.06 11.36 2.06
N ASN A 203 40.12 10.57 1.88
CA ASN A 203 40.12 9.13 2.17
C ASN A 203 40.34 8.83 3.66
N VAL A 204 39.36 9.16 4.50
CA VAL A 204 39.32 8.79 5.92
C VAL A 204 38.52 7.50 6.13
N GLY A 205 38.92 6.71 7.14
CA GLY A 205 38.24 5.47 7.50
C GLY A 205 36.97 5.67 8.35
N PRO A 206 36.22 4.59 8.64
CA PRO A 206 34.90 4.67 9.29
C PRO A 206 34.94 5.08 10.78
N VAL A 207 36.10 5.00 11.43
CA VAL A 207 36.24 5.24 12.88
C VAL A 207 35.98 6.70 13.27
N GLY A 208 36.35 7.66 12.41
CA GLY A 208 36.12 9.09 12.66
C GLY A 208 34.63 9.42 12.77
N PRO A 209 33.84 9.12 11.72
CA PRO A 209 32.39 9.31 11.74
C PRO A 209 31.69 8.58 12.90
N LEU A 210 32.11 7.37 13.28
CA LEU A 210 31.52 6.66 14.42
C LEU A 210 31.79 7.35 15.78
N LYS A 211 33.00 7.91 15.96
CA LYS A 211 33.31 8.71 17.15
C LYS A 211 32.51 10.00 17.21
N HIS A 212 32.26 10.61 16.04
CA HIS A 212 31.43 11.80 15.94
C HIS A 212 29.96 11.45 16.21
N LEU A 213 29.44 10.35 15.67
CA LEU A 213 28.08 9.87 15.90
C LEU A 213 27.76 9.70 17.39
N SER A 214 28.75 9.30 18.19
CA SER A 214 28.59 9.18 19.64
C SER A 214 28.31 10.52 20.34
N LYS A 215 28.80 11.64 19.79
CA LYS A 215 28.53 12.99 20.30
C LYS A 215 27.16 13.48 19.84
N GLU A 216 26.85 13.34 18.55
CA GLU A 216 25.54 13.72 18.00
C GLU A 216 24.40 12.95 18.67
N ALA A 217 24.62 11.68 19.07
CA ALA A 217 23.64 10.92 19.83
C ALA A 217 23.33 11.55 21.20
N LEU A 218 24.30 12.21 21.85
CA LEU A 218 24.08 12.93 23.11
C LEU A 218 23.34 14.26 22.88
N GLU A 219 23.64 14.96 21.78
CA GLU A 219 22.98 16.20 21.38
C GLU A 219 21.51 15.92 21.02
N ALA A 220 21.24 14.88 20.22
CA ALA A 220 19.91 14.37 19.93
C ALA A 220 19.13 13.93 21.19
N ALA A 221 19.81 13.30 22.16
CA ALA A 221 19.19 12.90 23.42
C ALA A 221 18.81 14.11 24.29
N ALA A 222 19.57 15.21 24.23
CA ALA A 222 19.26 16.45 24.93
C ALA A 222 18.08 17.22 24.28
N SER A 223 17.94 17.12 22.96
CA SER A 223 16.94 17.82 22.16
C SER A 223 16.22 16.90 21.16
N PRO A 224 15.42 15.91 21.61
CA PRO A 224 14.85 14.90 20.72
C PRO A 224 13.84 15.44 19.71
N GLY A 225 13.33 16.66 19.91
CA GLY A 225 12.45 17.35 18.97
C GLY A 225 13.18 18.11 17.85
N ASP A 226 14.51 18.21 17.91
CA ASP A 226 15.29 18.88 16.88
C ASP A 226 15.66 17.90 15.76
N LEU A 227 15.07 18.11 14.58
CA LEU A 227 15.26 17.24 13.43
C LEU A 227 16.68 17.29 12.85
N SER A 228 17.46 18.37 13.07
CA SER A 228 18.83 18.43 12.57
C SER A 228 19.73 17.40 13.25
N GLU A 229 19.57 17.19 14.55
CA GLU A 229 20.35 16.23 15.32
C GLU A 229 20.15 14.78 14.82
N TRP A 230 18.92 14.45 14.43
CA TRP A 230 18.62 13.17 13.78
C TRP A 230 19.25 13.06 12.40
N ALA A 231 19.28 14.16 11.64
CA ALA A 231 19.92 14.19 10.32
C ALA A 231 21.44 14.01 10.44
N ASP A 232 22.09 14.66 11.42
CA ASP A 232 23.53 14.51 11.67
C ASP A 232 23.90 13.09 12.06
N MET A 233 23.11 12.44 12.93
CA MET A 233 23.27 11.00 13.20
C MET A 233 23.16 10.16 11.92
N GLN A 234 22.19 10.45 11.06
CA GLN A 234 21.96 9.69 9.83
C GLN A 234 23.11 9.85 8.82
N PHE A 235 23.61 11.08 8.65
CA PHE A 235 24.74 11.40 7.78
C PHE A 235 26.03 10.70 8.23
N LEU A 236 26.34 10.76 9.52
CA LEU A 236 27.53 10.13 10.10
C LEU A 236 27.46 8.60 10.02
N PHE A 237 26.27 8.03 10.23
CA PHE A 237 26.08 6.59 10.09
C PHE A 237 26.27 6.12 8.65
N TRP A 238 25.68 6.82 7.67
CA TRP A 238 25.87 6.50 6.25
C TRP A 238 27.33 6.62 5.81
N ASP A 239 28.04 7.65 6.28
CA ASP A 239 29.45 7.84 5.93
C ASP A 239 30.33 6.75 6.53
N ALA A 240 30.08 6.35 7.78
CA ALA A 240 30.75 5.22 8.43
C ALA A 240 30.53 3.92 7.65
N GLN A 241 29.29 3.61 7.26
CA GLN A 241 28.97 2.40 6.50
C GLN A 241 29.69 2.37 5.15
N ARG A 242 29.61 3.47 4.39
CA ARG A 242 30.24 3.58 3.08
C ARG A 242 31.76 3.44 3.18
N ARG A 243 32.40 4.11 4.15
CA ARG A 243 33.85 4.02 4.40
C ARG A 243 34.29 2.64 4.90
N ALA A 244 33.38 1.87 5.50
CA ALA A 244 33.60 0.48 5.86
C ALA A 244 33.34 -0.52 4.70
N GLY A 245 32.87 -0.04 3.54
CA GLY A 245 32.50 -0.88 2.40
C GLY A 245 31.22 -1.69 2.62
N ILE A 246 30.37 -1.28 3.58
CA ILE A 246 29.11 -1.95 3.89
C ILE A 246 28.03 -1.48 2.90
N THR A 247 27.43 -2.43 2.19
CA THR A 247 26.32 -2.14 1.26
C THR A 247 24.99 -2.08 1.98
N ASP A 248 24.00 -1.43 1.36
CA ASP A 248 22.64 -1.34 1.91
C ASP A 248 22.01 -2.72 2.10
N ALA A 249 22.22 -3.64 1.15
CA ALA A 249 21.74 -5.01 1.28
C ALA A 249 22.39 -5.77 2.46
N GLN A 250 23.68 -5.53 2.72
CA GLN A 250 24.38 -6.17 3.83
C GLN A 250 23.87 -5.68 5.19
N ILE A 251 23.68 -4.36 5.35
CA ILE A 251 23.15 -3.84 6.62
C ILE A 251 21.68 -4.23 6.80
N GLU A 252 20.87 -4.23 5.74
CA GLU A 252 19.47 -4.64 5.81
C GLU A 252 19.33 -6.09 6.28
N GLN A 253 20.08 -7.02 5.68
CA GLN A 253 20.08 -8.41 6.12
C GLN A 253 20.57 -8.53 7.57
N ALA A 254 21.63 -7.81 7.94
CA ALA A 254 22.14 -7.82 9.31
C ALA A 254 21.10 -7.28 10.32
N MET A 255 20.29 -6.29 9.94
CA MET A 255 19.20 -5.78 10.77
C MET A 255 18.09 -6.82 10.95
N ILE A 256 17.70 -7.53 9.88
CA ILE A 256 16.70 -8.60 9.92
C ILE A 256 17.16 -9.71 10.87
N ASP A 257 18.38 -10.21 10.67
CA ASP A 257 18.94 -11.29 11.48
C ASP A 257 19.07 -10.86 12.96
N LYS A 258 19.51 -9.62 13.19
CA LYS A 258 19.65 -9.07 14.54
C LYS A 258 18.30 -8.86 15.23
N LEU A 259 17.26 -8.50 14.49
CA LEU A 259 15.91 -8.32 15.01
C LEU A 259 15.34 -9.64 15.54
N GLU A 260 15.52 -10.74 14.82
CA GLU A 260 15.08 -12.07 15.28
C GLU A 260 15.83 -12.52 16.54
N ILE A 261 17.14 -12.25 16.64
CA ILE A 261 17.90 -12.47 17.88
C ILE A 261 17.36 -11.59 19.02
N ASN A 262 17.01 -10.33 18.75
CA ASN A 262 16.48 -9.43 19.78
C ASN A 262 15.09 -9.86 20.28
N LYS A 263 14.23 -10.38 19.39
CA LYS A 263 12.91 -10.92 19.75
C LYS A 263 12.98 -12.18 20.62
N SER A 264 14.02 -12.99 20.47
CA SER A 264 14.21 -14.21 21.27
C SER A 264 14.84 -13.98 22.65
N ARG A 265 15.20 -12.73 22.99
CA ARG A 265 15.82 -12.37 24.28
C ARG A 265 14.79 -11.99 25.34
N VAL A 266 15.19 -12.13 26.60
CA VAL A 266 14.46 -11.62 27.76
C VAL A 266 14.90 -10.18 28.04
N TRP A 267 13.91 -9.30 28.17
CA TRP A 267 14.10 -7.87 28.40
C TRP A 267 13.59 -7.48 29.78
N PRO A 268 14.29 -6.57 30.50
CA PRO A 268 13.81 -6.04 31.77
C PRO A 268 12.60 -5.10 31.58
N GLU A 269 11.92 -4.83 32.69
CA GLU A 269 10.74 -3.96 32.73
C GLU A 269 11.02 -2.56 32.15
N PRO A 270 10.00 -1.92 31.56
CA PRO A 270 10.18 -0.63 30.95
C PRO A 270 10.57 0.52 31.87
N LYS A 271 11.76 1.09 31.64
CA LYS A 271 12.17 2.41 32.17
C LYS A 271 12.35 3.42 31.05
N ASP A 272 11.83 4.61 31.26
CA ASP A 272 11.95 5.74 30.35
C ASP A 272 13.30 6.43 30.52
N GLY A 273 13.88 6.94 29.43
CA GLY A 273 15.17 7.65 29.44
C GLY A 273 16.45 6.82 29.65
N GLU A 274 16.35 5.52 30.01
CA GLU A 274 17.52 4.68 30.30
C GLU A 274 17.77 3.62 29.21
N PRO A 275 19.04 3.37 28.81
CA PRO A 275 19.39 2.27 27.92
C PRO A 275 18.92 0.93 28.48
N ARG A 276 18.25 0.14 27.65
CA ARG A 276 17.84 -1.22 28.04
C ARG A 276 18.75 -2.25 27.42
N GLU A 277 19.43 -2.97 28.29
CA GLU A 277 20.22 -4.12 27.91
C GLU A 277 19.43 -5.41 28.13
N HIS A 278 19.68 -6.39 27.26
CA HIS A 278 19.12 -7.73 27.39
C HIS A 278 19.81 -8.48 28.54
N ILE A 279 19.06 -9.35 29.21
CA ILE A 279 19.62 -10.18 30.28
C ILE A 279 20.51 -11.26 29.62
N LYS A 280 21.82 -11.27 29.93
CA LYS A 280 22.72 -12.34 29.48
C LYS A 280 22.40 -13.62 30.26
N ALA A 281 22.14 -14.72 29.57
CA ALA A 281 21.97 -16.01 30.22
C ALA A 281 23.31 -16.47 30.80
N GLY A 282 23.46 -16.31 32.12
CA GLY A 282 24.57 -16.88 32.88
C GLY A 282 25.25 -15.91 33.83
N PHE A 283 24.54 -15.43 34.86
CA PHE A 283 25.09 -15.21 36.21
C PHE A 283 23.90 -15.33 37.19
N PRO A 284 23.95 -16.21 38.21
CA PRO A 284 22.93 -16.24 39.24
C PRO A 284 22.98 -14.91 39.98
N VAL A 285 21.82 -14.26 40.10
CA VAL A 285 21.65 -13.11 40.99
C VAL A 285 21.74 -13.69 42.41
N GLU A 286 22.91 -13.61 43.05
CA GLU A 286 23.04 -13.86 44.48
C GLU A 286 22.21 -12.79 45.20
N GLY A 287 21.05 -13.19 45.70
CA GLY A 287 20.13 -12.30 46.39
C GLY A 287 18.96 -13.01 47.06
N GLU A 288 19.09 -14.30 47.41
CA GLU A 288 18.18 -14.96 48.34
C GLU A 288 18.94 -15.96 49.22
N ILE A 289 19.44 -15.50 50.37
CA ILE A 289 19.52 -16.34 51.57
C ILE A 289 19.09 -15.48 52.77
N LYS A 290 17.88 -15.78 53.25
CA LYS A 290 17.28 -15.58 54.59
C LYS A 290 17.27 -14.18 55.21
#